data_AF-A0A0W0FJG4-F1
#
_entry.id   AF-A0A0W0FJG4-F1
#
_cell.length_a   1.000
_cell.length_b   1.000
_cell.length_c   1.000
_cell.angle_alpha   90.00
_cell.angle_beta   90.00
_cell.angle_gamma   90.00
#
_symmetry.space_group_name_H-M   'P 1'
#
loop_
_entity.id
_entity.type
_entity.pdbx_description
1 polymer ?
#
loop_
_entity_poly.entity_id
_entity_poly.type
_entity_poly.pdbx_seq_one_letter_code
_entity_poly.pdbx_strand_id
1 'polypeptide(L)'
;MEKSGNSNGKDDGGLRPKGFNLSTFKMHALGHHVSNTRYYGVPSGHDSKPFEHEHVRYKSFYPNTNKNRFVAQIARQGCNQ
;
A
#
# COMPACT_ATOMS: atom_id res chain seq x y z
N MET A 1 21.67 -30.45 31.28
CA MET A 1 22.92 -31.09 30.78
C MET A 1 22.90 -30.98 29.27
N GLU A 2 23.50 -29.91 28.78
CA GLU A 2 23.60 -29.61 27.35
C GLU A 2 24.56 -30.60 26.69
N LYS A 3 24.21 -31.09 25.50
CA LYS A 3 25.21 -31.57 24.55
C LYS A 3 24.88 -31.00 23.18
N SER A 4 25.50 -29.85 22.91
CA SER A 4 25.71 -29.32 21.57
C SER A 4 26.59 -30.32 20.81
N GLY A 5 26.02 -30.99 19.83
CA GLY A 5 26.72 -31.85 18.89
C GLY A 5 27.02 -31.08 17.61
N ASN A 6 28.24 -30.57 17.48
CA ASN A 6 28.74 -29.97 16.24
C ASN A 6 29.01 -31.07 15.20
N SER A 7 28.04 -31.35 14.33
CA SER A 7 28.25 -32.25 13.19
C SER A 7 28.73 -31.45 11.98
N ASN A 8 30.05 -31.45 11.77
CA ASN A 8 30.65 -31.21 10.45
C ASN A 8 30.22 -32.37 9.53
N GLY A 9 29.04 -32.23 8.94
CA GLY A 9 28.48 -33.16 7.97
C GLY A 9 29.13 -32.96 6.61
N LYS A 10 29.77 -34.01 6.12
CA LYS A 10 30.36 -34.11 4.78
C LYS A 10 29.32 -33.75 3.72
N ASP A 11 29.74 -32.99 2.72
CA ASP A 11 28.90 -32.61 1.59
C ASP A 11 28.69 -33.84 0.68
N ASP A 12 27.70 -34.66 1.03
CA ASP A 12 27.23 -35.73 0.16
C ASP A 12 26.66 -35.09 -1.12
N GLY A 13 27.29 -35.37 -2.27
CA GLY A 13 27.00 -34.82 -3.59
C GLY A 13 25.65 -35.23 -4.20
N GLY A 14 24.58 -35.23 -3.38
CA GLY A 14 23.20 -35.33 -3.83
C GLY A 14 22.60 -33.95 -4.08
N LEU A 15 21.82 -33.81 -5.14
CA LEU A 15 21.04 -32.60 -5.44
C LEU A 15 20.10 -32.29 -4.26
N ARG A 16 20.51 -31.37 -3.38
CA ARG A 16 19.66 -30.90 -2.28
C ARG A 16 18.42 -30.26 -2.88
N PRO A 17 17.19 -30.63 -2.46
CA PRO A 17 15.99 -29.99 -2.95
C PRO A 17 16.04 -28.51 -2.58
N LYS A 18 16.18 -27.66 -3.61
CA LYS A 18 16.26 -26.21 -3.43
C LYS A 18 14.85 -25.70 -3.19
N GLY A 19 14.50 -25.54 -1.91
CA GLY A 19 13.25 -24.90 -1.52
C GLY A 19 13.15 -23.49 -2.08
N PHE A 20 11.98 -23.13 -2.59
CA PHE A 20 11.74 -21.77 -3.04
C PHE A 20 11.68 -20.83 -1.84
N ASN A 21 12.63 -19.90 -1.74
CA ASN A 21 12.68 -18.95 -0.64
C ASN A 21 11.69 -17.80 -0.89
N LEU A 22 10.62 -17.76 -0.11
CA LEU A 22 9.61 -16.70 -0.19
C LEU A 22 10.10 -15.34 0.30
N SER A 23 11.16 -15.28 1.14
CA SER A 23 11.70 -14.00 1.60
C SER A 23 12.37 -13.21 0.47
N THR A 24 12.94 -13.89 -0.51
CA THR A 24 13.55 -13.29 -1.70
C THR A 24 12.62 -13.22 -2.90
N PHE A 25 11.41 -13.80 -2.81
CA PHE A 25 10.42 -13.79 -3.88
C PHE A 25 10.12 -12.38 -4.37
N LYS A 26 9.99 -11.42 -3.44
CA LYS A 26 9.72 -10.03 -3.77
C LYS A 26 10.75 -9.48 -4.76
N MET A 27 12.04 -9.76 -4.56
CA MET A 27 13.12 -9.30 -5.44
C MET A 27 13.11 -10.01 -6.80
N HIS A 28 12.78 -11.30 -6.85
CA HIS A 28 12.67 -12.06 -8.09
C HIS A 28 11.45 -11.65 -8.92
N ALA A 29 10.35 -11.31 -8.24
CA ALA A 29 9.13 -10.82 -8.86
C ALA A 29 9.29 -9.43 -9.49
N LEU A 30 10.28 -8.63 -9.07
CA LEU A 30 10.58 -7.34 -9.69
C LEU A 30 10.99 -7.49 -11.16
N GLY A 31 11.71 -8.55 -11.53
CA GLY A 31 12.07 -8.81 -12.93
C GLY A 31 10.85 -9.09 -13.81
N HIS A 32 9.83 -9.73 -13.24
CA HIS A 32 8.54 -10.01 -13.91
C HIS A 32 7.54 -8.87 -13.77
N HIS A 33 7.89 -7.78 -13.09
CA HIS A 33 6.96 -6.70 -12.83
C HIS A 33 6.50 -6.03 -14.13
N VAL A 34 7.38 -5.88 -15.13
CA VAL A 34 7.05 -5.29 -16.43
C VAL A 34 6.05 -6.16 -17.21
N SER A 35 6.29 -7.47 -17.24
CA SER A 35 5.35 -8.41 -17.87
C SER A 35 4.01 -8.42 -17.16
N ASN A 36 4.02 -8.40 -15.82
CA ASN A 36 2.79 -8.39 -15.02
C ASN A 36 2.03 -7.06 -15.21
N THR A 37 2.72 -5.93 -15.27
CA THR A 37 2.12 -4.62 -15.53
C THR A 37 1.48 -4.55 -16.92
N ARG A 38 2.09 -5.19 -17.92
CA ARG A 38 1.54 -5.23 -19.29
C ARG A 38 0.32 -6.15 -19.40
N TYR A 39 0.32 -7.26 -18.66
CA TYR A 39 -0.75 -8.26 -18.72
C TYR A 39 -1.96 -7.90 -17.85
N TYR A 40 -1.71 -7.45 -16.61
CA TYR A 40 -2.76 -7.12 -15.63
C TYR A 40 -3.10 -5.62 -15.60
N GLY A 41 -2.34 -4.79 -16.30
CA GLY A 41 -2.39 -3.33 -16.15
C GLY A 41 -1.52 -2.84 -14.99
N VAL A 42 -1.29 -1.52 -14.95
CA VAL A 42 -0.68 -0.88 -13.78
C VAL A 42 -1.59 -1.14 -12.60
N PRO A 43 -1.13 -1.82 -11.52
CA PRO A 43 -1.92 -1.92 -10.30
C PRO A 43 -2.21 -0.49 -9.90
N SER A 44 -3.48 -0.08 -9.99
CA SER A 44 -3.93 1.31 -9.97
C SER A 44 -3.03 2.14 -9.07
N GLY A 45 -2.20 2.98 -9.68
CA GLY A 45 -1.23 3.81 -8.96
C GLY A 45 -1.97 4.51 -7.84
N HIS A 46 -1.32 4.64 -6.68
CA HIS A 46 -1.88 5.30 -5.50
C HIS A 46 -2.34 6.71 -5.92
N ASP A 47 -3.59 6.82 -6.33
CA ASP A 47 -4.13 8.04 -6.87
C ASP A 47 -4.29 8.96 -5.67
N SER A 48 -3.66 10.13 -5.70
CA SER A 48 -3.96 11.19 -4.74
C SER A 48 -5.35 11.78 -4.98
N LYS A 49 -5.96 11.45 -6.13
CA LYS A 49 -7.28 11.92 -6.57
C LYS A 49 -8.39 11.70 -5.52
N PRO A 50 -8.55 10.53 -4.87
CA PRO A 50 -9.48 10.38 -3.75
C PRO A 50 -9.21 11.40 -2.64
N PHE A 51 -7.94 11.65 -2.28
CA PHE A 51 -7.60 12.63 -1.26
C PHE A 51 -7.85 14.08 -1.69
N GLU A 52 -7.57 14.40 -2.96
CA GLU A 52 -7.84 15.70 -3.56
C GLU A 52 -9.35 15.96 -3.67
N HIS A 53 -10.12 14.95 -4.08
CA HIS A 53 -11.58 15.03 -4.19
C HIS A 53 -12.22 15.24 -2.82
N GLU A 54 -11.75 14.53 -1.79
CA GLU A 54 -12.20 14.76 -0.41
C GLU A 54 -11.76 16.13 0.13
N HIS A 55 -10.58 16.62 -0.23
CA HIS A 55 -10.11 17.96 0.15
C HIS A 55 -10.96 19.07 -0.47
N VAL A 56 -11.32 18.93 -1.75
CA VAL A 56 -12.21 19.86 -2.46
C VAL A 56 -13.63 19.76 -1.89
N ARG A 57 -14.14 18.54 -1.66
CA ARG A 57 -15.47 18.30 -1.09
C ARG A 57 -15.62 18.92 0.30
N TYR A 58 -14.63 18.76 1.19
CA TYR A 58 -14.71 19.35 2.51
C TYR A 58 -14.67 20.89 2.45
N LYS A 59 -13.86 21.48 1.56
CA LYS A 59 -13.74 22.94 1.44
C LYS A 59 -14.92 23.60 0.72
N SER A 60 -15.67 22.88 -0.12
CA SER A 60 -16.82 23.43 -0.83
C SER A 60 -17.97 23.83 0.09
N PHE A 61 -18.00 23.36 1.34
CA PHE A 61 -18.97 23.76 2.37
C PHE A 61 -18.67 25.10 3.04
N TYR A 62 -17.53 25.72 2.74
CA TYR A 62 -17.07 26.95 3.42
C TYR A 62 -16.73 28.12 2.47
N PRO A 63 -17.46 28.39 1.38
CA PRO A 63 -17.07 29.42 0.42
C PRO A 63 -17.16 30.83 1.01
N ASN A 64 -18.12 31.09 1.90
CA ASN A 64 -18.43 32.42 2.44
C ASN A 64 -18.66 32.43 3.97
N THR A 65 -18.06 31.51 4.72
CA THR A 65 -18.22 31.47 6.19
C THR A 65 -17.27 32.44 6.88
N ASN A 66 -17.79 33.31 7.75
CA ASN A 66 -16.99 34.14 8.64
C ASN A 66 -16.68 33.35 9.93
N LYS A 67 -15.58 33.70 10.61
CA LYS A 67 -15.22 33.15 11.94
C LYS A 67 -16.28 33.46 13.00
N ASN A 68 -17.05 34.53 12.85
CA ASN A 68 -18.14 34.85 13.77
C ASN A 68 -19.41 34.04 13.43
N ARG A 69 -19.86 33.21 14.37
CA ARG A 69 -21.06 32.34 14.26
C ARG A 69 -21.06 31.38 13.06
N PHE A 70 -19.94 30.70 12.82
CA PHE A 70 -19.76 29.76 11.71
C PHE A 70 -20.80 28.61 11.66
N VAL A 71 -21.21 28.05 12.81
CA VAL A 71 -22.16 26.91 12.88
C VAL A 71 -23.50 27.24 12.25
N ALA A 72 -24.07 28.41 12.54
CA ALA A 72 -25.34 28.84 11.98
C ALA A 72 -25.25 29.13 10.47
N GLN A 73 -24.08 29.56 10.00
CA GLN A 73 -23.84 29.81 8.58
C GLN A 73 -23.76 28.52 7.78
N ILE A 74 -23.07 27.50 8.31
CA ILE A 74 -22.98 26.17 7.69
C ILE A 74 -24.35 25.48 7.69
N ALA A 75 -25.07 25.52 8.81
CA ALA A 75 -26.42 24.93 8.90
C ALA A 75 -27.39 25.55 7.88
N ARG A 76 -27.32 26.87 7.66
CA ARG A 76 -28.10 27.55 6.61
C ARG A 76 -27.69 27.14 5.20
N GLN A 77 -26.40 26.95 4.93
CA GLN A 77 -25.90 26.52 3.63
C GLN A 77 -26.25 25.05 3.33
N GLY A 78 -26.20 24.16 4.33
CA GLY A 78 -26.57 22.75 4.18
C GLY A 78 -28.09 22.51 4.04
N CYS A 79 -28.93 23.44 4.48
CA CYS A 79 -30.39 23.37 4.32
C CYS A 79 -30.90 23.86 2.94
N ASN A 80 -30.05 24.55 2.16
CA ASN A 80 -30.40 25.10 0.84
C ASN A 80 -29.78 24.30 -0.34
N GLN A 81 -29.26 23.10 -0.06
CA GLN A 81 -28.81 22.14 -1.08
C GLN A 81 -29.87 21.08 -1.35
#